data_AF-A0A7L2SRP0-F1
#
_entry.id   AF-A0A7L2SRP0-F1
#
_cell.length_a   1.000
_cell.length_b   1.000
_cell.length_c   1.000
_cell.angle_alpha   90.00
_cell.angle_beta   90.00
_cell.angle_gamma   90.00
#
_symmetry.space_group_name_H-M   'P 1'
#
loop_
_entity.id
_entity.type
_entity.pdbx_description
1 polymer ?
#
loop_
_entity_poly.entity_id
_entity_poly.type
_entity_poly.pdbx_seq_one_letter_code
_entity_poly.pdbx_strand_id
1 'polypeptide(L)'
;RMEGFGCYTLPTGTEYRGWLWDGMFHGPGELVLPSGGGYRALWVRGVPTQGKFTFADGLEYDEEKWHYCDGYDRRFYTEICSGFKPPG
;
A
#
# COMPACT_ATOMS: atom_id res chain seq x y z
N ARG A 1 -20.80 8.57 -17.07
CA ARG A 1 -19.72 9.32 -16.42
C ARG A 1 -19.69 8.92 -14.95
N MET A 2 -18.70 8.14 -14.52
CA MET A 2 -18.57 7.75 -13.11
C MET A 2 -17.77 8.83 -12.40
N GLU A 3 -18.45 9.55 -11.51
CA GLU A 3 -17.86 10.56 -10.64
C GLU A 3 -18.32 10.25 -9.21
N GLY A 4 -17.39 10.32 -8.26
CA GLY A 4 -17.66 10.02 -6.85
C GLY A 4 -16.74 8.96 -6.26
N PHE A 5 -16.98 8.61 -5.00
CA PHE A 5 -16.24 7.55 -4.33
C PHE A 5 -16.71 6.19 -4.85
N GLY A 6 -15.77 5.32 -5.20
CA GLY A 6 -16.07 4.01 -5.74
C GLY A 6 -14.97 3.00 -5.47
N CYS A 7 -15.32 1.74 -5.75
CA CYS A 7 -14.38 0.64 -5.76
C CYS A 7 -14.24 0.11 -7.19
N TYR A 8 -13.02 -0.21 -7.60
CA TYR A 8 -12.72 -0.79 -8.90
C TYR A 8 -11.70 -1.93 -8.76
N THR A 9 -12.10 -3.13 -9.14
CA THR A 9 -11.21 -4.29 -9.17
C THR A 9 -10.52 -4.36 -10.52
N LEU A 10 -9.19 -4.28 -10.50
CA LEU A 10 -8.35 -4.47 -11.68
C LEU A 10 -8.32 -5.96 -12.07
N PRO A 11 -8.05 -6.29 -13.35
CA PRO A 11 -7.88 -7.68 -13.79
C PRO A 11 -6.78 -8.45 -13.05
N THR A 12 -5.82 -7.73 -12.44
CA THR A 12 -4.76 -8.29 -11.60
C THR A 12 -5.25 -8.74 -10.22
N GLY A 13 -6.52 -8.50 -9.88
CA GLY A 13 -7.10 -8.71 -8.55
C GLY A 13 -6.86 -7.55 -7.58
N THR A 14 -6.05 -6.56 -7.96
CA THR A 14 -5.84 -5.35 -7.15
C THR A 14 -7.14 -4.56 -7.07
N GLU A 15 -7.52 -4.12 -5.87
CA GLU A 15 -8.74 -3.35 -5.66
C GLU A 15 -8.39 -1.88 -5.41
N TYR A 16 -8.90 -0.98 -6.25
CA TYR A 16 -8.87 0.45 -5.99
C TYR A 16 -10.09 0.86 -5.16
N ARG A 17 -9.87 1.67 -4.11
CA ARG A 17 -10.90 2.30 -3.30
C ARG A 17 -10.61 3.78 -3.22
N GLY A 18 -11.45 4.61 -3.79
CA GLY A 18 -11.17 6.04 -3.81
C GLY A 18 -12.10 6.84 -4.69
N TRP A 19 -11.72 8.09 -4.90
CA TRP A 19 -12.47 9.00 -5.75
C TRP A 19 -12.20 8.73 -7.23
N LEU A 20 -13.26 8.78 -8.02
CA LEU A 20 -13.23 8.63 -9.47
C LEU A 20 -13.69 9.94 -10.09
N TRP A 21 -13.00 10.36 -11.15
CA TRP A 21 -13.41 11.47 -12.00
C TRP A 21 -13.32 11.01 -13.44
N ASP A 22 -14.45 11.06 -14.15
CA ASP A 22 -14.56 10.63 -15.55
C ASP A 22 -14.00 9.20 -15.80
N GLY A 23 -14.27 8.29 -14.85
CA GLY A 23 -13.79 6.91 -14.91
C GLY A 23 -12.30 6.73 -14.60
N MET A 24 -11.56 7.79 -14.27
CA MET A 24 -10.16 7.73 -13.85
C MET A 24 -10.03 7.91 -12.33
N PHE A 25 -8.99 7.32 -11.73
CA PHE A 25 -8.67 7.56 -10.33
C PHE A 25 -8.32 9.04 -10.13
N HIS A 26 -8.92 9.67 -9.13
CA HIS A 26 -8.71 11.09 -8.84
C HIS A 26 -8.87 11.37 -7.36
N GLY A 27 -8.17 12.37 -6.80
CA GLY A 27 -8.24 12.65 -5.36
C GLY A 27 -7.63 11.52 -4.50
N PRO A 28 -7.99 11.44 -3.21
CA PRO A 28 -7.50 10.39 -2.32
C PRO A 28 -8.01 9.00 -2.73
N GLY A 29 -7.11 8.02 -2.76
CA GLY A 29 -7.48 6.63 -3.01
C GLY A 29 -6.40 5.63 -2.60
N GLU A 30 -6.80 4.38 -2.43
CA GLU A 30 -5.98 3.27 -1.99
C GLU A 30 -6.07 2.12 -3.00
N LEU A 31 -4.92 1.55 -3.37
CA LEU A 31 -4.85 0.25 -4.03
C LEU A 31 -4.58 -0.82 -2.98
N VAL A 32 -5.39 -1.87 -2.97
CA VAL A 32 -5.23 -3.05 -2.10
C VAL A 32 -4.80 -4.21 -2.97
N LEU A 33 -3.62 -4.76 -2.69
CA LEU A 33 -3.06 -5.90 -3.40
C LEU A 33 -3.66 -7.20 -2.86
N PRO A 34 -3.87 -8.23 -3.70
CA PRO A 34 -4.31 -9.55 -3.24
C PRO A 34 -3.38 -10.19 -2.20
N SER A 35 -2.09 -9.82 -2.21
CA SER A 35 -1.09 -10.26 -1.26
C SER A 35 -1.26 -9.66 0.15
N GLY A 36 -2.16 -8.68 0.32
CA GLY A 36 -2.44 -8.00 1.59
C GLY A 36 -1.76 -6.64 1.75
N GLY A 37 -0.75 -6.34 0.93
CA GLY A 37 -0.15 -5.00 0.90
C GLY A 37 -1.07 -3.95 0.25
N GLY A 38 -0.69 -2.69 0.34
CA GLY A 38 -1.46 -1.60 -0.25
C GLY A 38 -0.65 -0.37 -0.57
N TYR A 39 -1.25 0.50 -1.38
CA TYR A 39 -0.66 1.77 -1.78
C TYR A 39 -1.71 2.88 -1.67
N ARG A 40 -1.54 3.76 -0.69
CA ARG A 40 -2.39 4.94 -0.51
C ARG A 40 -1.75 6.11 -1.22
N ALA A 41 -2.51 6.80 -2.07
CA ALA A 41 -1.99 7.94 -2.80
C ALA A 41 -3.05 9.00 -3.09
N LEU A 42 -2.57 10.20 -3.42
CA LEU A 42 -3.34 11.20 -4.15
C LEU A 42 -3.22 10.93 -5.65
N TRP A 43 -4.36 10.91 -6.34
CA TRP A 43 -4.48 10.57 -7.75
C TRP A 43 -4.89 11.79 -8.57
N VAL A 44 -4.24 12.02 -9.71
CA VAL A 44 -4.60 13.07 -10.66
C VAL A 44 -4.72 12.43 -12.04
N ARG A 45 -5.97 12.28 -12.52
CA ARG A 45 -6.28 11.66 -13.83
C ARG A 45 -5.60 10.30 -14.03
N GLY A 46 -5.71 9.43 -13.03
CA GLY A 46 -5.15 8.08 -13.03
C GLY A 46 -3.68 7.99 -12.60
N VAL A 47 -2.99 9.11 -12.40
CA VAL A 47 -1.57 9.13 -12.02
C VAL A 47 -1.42 9.40 -10.52
N PRO A 48 -0.69 8.56 -9.75
CA PRO A 48 -0.40 8.85 -8.35
C PRO A 48 0.67 9.95 -8.25
N THR A 49 0.43 10.98 -7.42
CA THR A 49 1.37 12.10 -7.23
C THR A 49 2.18 12.00 -5.94
N GLN A 50 1.54 11.55 -4.87
CA GLN A 50 2.15 11.33 -3.56
C GLN A 50 1.49 10.11 -2.96
N GLY A 51 2.27 9.16 -2.49
CA GLY A 51 1.71 7.97 -1.89
C GLY A 51 2.67 7.22 -1.00
N LYS A 52 2.10 6.29 -0.24
CA LYS A 52 2.77 5.48 0.74
C LYS A 52 2.41 4.02 0.50
N PHE A 53 3.44 3.18 0.40
CA PHE A 53 3.27 1.74 0.26
C PHE A 53 3.36 1.08 1.64
N THR A 54 2.48 0.12 1.89
CA THR A 54 2.47 -0.70 3.10
C THR A 54 2.49 -2.17 2.67
N PHE A 55 3.46 -2.93 3.17
CA PHE A 55 3.56 -4.37 2.95
C PHE A 55 2.46 -5.12 3.73
N ALA A 56 2.22 -6.37 3.38
CA ALA A 56 1.16 -7.19 3.96
C ALA A 56 1.32 -7.43 5.47
N ASP A 57 2.54 -7.33 5.99
CA ASP A 57 2.88 -7.44 7.41
C ASP A 57 2.74 -6.11 8.16
N GLY A 58 2.35 -5.04 7.47
CA GLY A 58 2.19 -3.70 8.04
C GLY A 58 3.45 -2.83 7.95
N LEU A 59 4.58 -3.35 7.46
CA LEU A 59 5.78 -2.55 7.25
C LEU A 59 5.47 -1.45 6.24
N GLU A 60 5.82 -0.22 6.56
CA GLU A 60 5.67 0.91 5.65
C GLU A 60 6.97 1.14 4.89
N TYR A 61 6.88 1.30 3.57
CA TYR A 61 8.03 1.68 2.76
C TYR A 61 8.49 3.10 3.10
N ASP A 62 9.79 3.26 3.32
CA ASP A 62 10.45 4.54 3.57
C ASP A 62 11.71 4.60 2.71
N GLU A 63 11.80 5.60 1.84
CA GLU A 63 12.94 5.75 0.92
C GLU A 63 14.20 6.32 1.58
N GLU A 64 14.05 7.12 2.64
CA GLU A 64 15.15 7.80 3.32
C GLU A 64 15.69 6.99 4.50
N LYS A 65 14.81 6.25 5.20
CA LYS A 65 15.09 5.55 6.46
C LYS A 65 14.76 4.07 6.38
N TRP A 66 15.20 3.42 5.31
CA TRP A 66 15.02 1.98 5.11
C TRP A 66 15.97 1.16 6.00
N HIS A 67 15.49 0.76 7.17
CA HIS A 67 16.23 -0.10 8.11
C HIS A 67 15.76 -1.57 8.09
N TYR A 68 14.85 -1.91 7.18
CA TYR A 68 14.29 -3.25 7.11
C TYR A 68 15.23 -4.21 6.38
N CYS A 69 15.61 -5.29 7.09
CA CYS A 69 16.55 -6.31 6.60
C CYS A 69 17.85 -5.71 6.05
N ASP A 70 18.40 -4.70 6.73
CA ASP A 70 19.68 -4.12 6.35
C ASP A 70 20.87 -4.99 6.82
N GLY A 71 22.09 -4.52 6.58
CA GLY A 71 23.30 -5.24 6.97
C GLY A 71 23.47 -5.43 8.48
N TYR A 72 22.77 -4.64 9.29
CA TYR A 72 22.87 -4.60 10.75
C TYR A 72 21.69 -5.29 11.45
N ASP A 73 20.48 -5.17 10.92
CA ASP A 73 19.27 -5.79 11.46
C ASP A 73 18.50 -6.56 10.39
N ARG A 74 18.46 -7.89 10.56
CA ARG A 74 17.79 -8.83 9.63
C ARG A 74 16.42 -9.29 10.11
N ARG A 75 15.90 -8.73 11.19
CA ARG A 75 14.60 -9.13 11.74
C ARG A 75 13.47 -8.77 10.78
N PHE A 76 12.48 -9.65 10.67
CA PHE A 76 11.22 -9.35 10.01
C PHE A 76 10.43 -8.30 10.81
N TYR A 77 9.54 -7.55 10.17
CA TYR A 77 8.83 -6.44 10.83
C TYR A 77 7.99 -6.95 12.00
N THR A 78 7.41 -8.13 11.83
CA THR A 78 6.67 -8.84 12.89
C THR A 78 7.54 -9.16 14.12
N GLU A 79 8.81 -9.50 13.93
CA GLU A 79 9.77 -9.76 15.03
C GLU A 79 10.24 -8.46 15.69
N ILE A 80 10.35 -7.37 14.94
CA ILE A 80 10.63 -6.03 15.48
C ILE A 80 9.47 -5.59 16.41
N CYS A 81 8.22 -5.76 15.97
CA CYS A 81 7.05 -5.33 16.71
C CYS A 81 6.66 -6.25 17.88
N SER A 82 6.75 -7.58 17.69
CA SER A 82 6.22 -8.57 18.64
C SER A 82 7.30 -9.34 19.40
N GLY A 83 8.58 -9.05 19.15
CA GLY A 83 9.70 -9.82 19.68
C GLY A 83 9.84 -11.19 19.00
N PHE A 84 10.89 -11.92 19.37
CA PHE A 84 11.14 -13.26 18.84
C PHE A 84 10.12 -14.25 19.36
N LYS A 85 9.45 -14.96 18.44
CA LYS A 85 8.70 -16.15 18.82
C LYS A 85 9.69 -17.27 19.12
N PRO A 86 9.62 -17.92 20.30
CA PRO A 86 10.48 -19.05 20.59
C PRO A 86 10.24 -20.17 19.55
N PRO A 87 11.26 -20.97 19.21
CA PRO A 87 11.05 -22.17 18.43
C PRO A 87 10.05 -23.07 19.18
N GLY A 88 9.02 -23.52 18.47
CA GLY A 88 8.03 -24.47 18.99
C GLY A 88 8.62 -25.84 19.27
#